data_AF-A0A7C1M211-F1
#
_entry.id   AF-A0A7C1M211-F1
#
_cell.length_a   1.000
_cell.length_b   1.000
_cell.length_c   1.000
_cell.angle_alpha   90.00
_cell.angle_beta   90.00
_cell.angle_gamma   90.00
#
_symmetry.space_group_name_H-M   'P 1'
#
loop_
_entity.id
_entity.type
_entity.pdbx_description
1 polymer ?
#
loop_
_entity_poly.entity_id
_entity_poly.type
_entity_poly.pdbx_seq_one_letter_code
_entity_poly.pdbx_strand_id
1 'polypeptide(L)'
;KQMKINEEEAIKMIRYAIDNGVTYVDTAYPYHNGESEVVVGKALKDGYREKVHLTTKSPVWMIKKREDFDTFLDEQIERLQTTPDIYLLHGLNRNRLQKIKDLNLIEKMEDAKAKGLIKYIGFSFHDNLEVFKEIVDYFNWDCCQIQYNYLDIDYQAGTEGVKYVGDKGIALIIMEPIRGGKLAIPERVLDRKPEIKEVLNEAEVKRSMPDWALQFVWNHPEVSVVLSGMSTMQQVIENVESAKNSEMNSLTKNDLKTISKLREAYSKYILIPCTSCGYCIPCPNGVAIPGVFRIVNDLYYWGDRGRPRIAFFYSRMAKTEENFQKRKADGEEVDGAATLCIQCGECLDKCPQQIDIPTFMEHANSLFEDGKSISEVFDQ
;
A
#
# COMPACT_ATOMS: atom_id res chain seq x y z
N LYS A 1 -10.38 8.66 -5.55
CA LYS A 1 -11.18 7.89 -6.52
C LYS A 1 -10.44 6.59 -6.83
N GLN A 2 -11.14 5.45 -6.81
CA GLN A 2 -10.66 4.21 -7.43
C GLN A 2 -10.68 4.48 -8.95
N MET A 3 -9.53 4.83 -9.50
CA MET A 3 -9.44 5.37 -10.87
C MET A 3 -9.71 4.26 -11.88
N LYS A 4 -10.61 4.51 -12.84
CA LYS A 4 -10.72 3.74 -14.07
C LYS A 4 -9.32 3.64 -14.67
N ILE A 5 -8.85 2.42 -14.93
CA ILE A 5 -7.52 2.21 -15.48
C ILE A 5 -7.50 2.78 -16.90
N ASN A 6 -6.53 3.65 -17.20
CA ASN A 6 -6.18 3.93 -18.59
C ASN A 6 -5.41 2.70 -19.11
N GLU A 7 -6.14 1.78 -19.73
CA GLU A 7 -5.61 0.48 -20.15
C GLU A 7 -4.42 0.60 -21.10
N GLU A 8 -4.50 1.48 -22.11
CA GLU A 8 -3.44 1.65 -23.10
C GLU A 8 -2.13 2.11 -22.43
N GLU A 9 -2.22 3.14 -21.58
CA GLU A 9 -1.04 3.66 -20.88
C GLU A 9 -0.51 2.64 -19.85
N ALA A 10 -1.39 1.93 -19.14
CA ALA A 10 -0.99 0.90 -18.18
C ALA A 10 -0.25 -0.27 -18.86
N ILE A 11 -0.75 -0.76 -20.00
CA ILE A 11 -0.09 -1.80 -20.79
C ILE A 11 1.28 -1.33 -21.26
N LYS A 12 1.37 -0.09 -21.76
CA LYS A 12 2.63 0.51 -22.21
C LYS A 12 3.64 0.62 -21.06
N MET A 13 3.21 1.05 -19.88
CA MET A 13 4.04 1.13 -18.66
C MET A 13 4.56 -0.24 -18.22
N ILE A 14 3.69 -1.26 -18.18
CA ILE A 14 4.07 -2.62 -17.80
C ILE A 14 5.10 -3.18 -18.80
N ARG A 15 4.82 -3.08 -20.10
CA ARG A 15 5.71 -3.59 -21.15
C ARG A 15 7.06 -2.88 -21.17
N TYR A 16 7.07 -1.55 -20.99
CA TYR A 16 8.32 -0.80 -20.87
C TYR A 16 9.16 -1.28 -19.69
N ALA A 17 8.56 -1.51 -18.51
CA ALA A 17 9.26 -2.03 -17.36
C ALA A 17 9.89 -3.41 -17.64
N ILE A 18 9.13 -4.32 -18.27
CA ILE A 18 9.60 -5.66 -18.63
C ILE A 18 10.75 -5.61 -19.63
N ASP A 19 10.63 -4.79 -20.68
CA ASP A 19 11.68 -4.62 -21.69
C ASP A 19 12.97 -4.00 -21.12
N ASN A 20 12.88 -3.37 -19.94
CA ASN A 20 14.03 -2.83 -19.22
C ASN A 20 14.45 -3.68 -17.99
N GLY A 21 14.05 -4.96 -17.96
CA GLY A 21 14.60 -5.94 -17.01
C GLY A 21 13.72 -6.27 -15.81
N VAL A 22 12.50 -5.72 -15.69
CA VAL A 22 11.55 -6.14 -14.65
C VAL A 22 11.00 -7.53 -14.97
N THR A 23 11.19 -8.48 -14.06
CA THR A 23 10.78 -9.88 -14.21
C THR A 23 9.69 -10.31 -13.24
N TYR A 24 9.09 -9.39 -12.48
CA TYR A 24 8.04 -9.69 -11.49
C TYR A 24 6.85 -8.74 -11.69
N VAL A 25 5.65 -9.30 -11.82
CA VAL A 25 4.40 -8.53 -11.95
C VAL A 25 3.42 -8.96 -10.85
N ASP A 26 2.99 -8.00 -10.05
CA ASP A 26 2.07 -8.20 -8.93
C ASP A 26 0.68 -7.66 -9.25
N THR A 27 -0.36 -8.46 -8.98
CA THR A 27 -1.75 -8.02 -8.93
C THR A 27 -2.51 -8.74 -7.81
N ALA A 28 -3.82 -8.53 -7.69
CA ALA A 28 -4.67 -9.23 -6.73
C ALA A 28 -6.14 -9.12 -7.13
N TYR A 29 -6.94 -10.08 -6.65
CA TYR A 29 -8.38 -10.15 -6.90
C TYR A 29 -9.16 -8.81 -6.73
N PRO A 30 -8.99 -8.03 -5.64
CA PRO A 30 -9.79 -6.81 -5.45
C PRO A 30 -9.24 -5.58 -6.17
N TYR A 31 -8.06 -5.64 -6.77
CA TYR A 31 -7.37 -4.45 -7.26
C TYR A 31 -8.13 -3.82 -8.44
N HIS A 32 -8.44 -2.53 -8.31
CA HIS A 32 -9.29 -1.79 -9.25
C HIS A 32 -10.64 -2.48 -9.53
N ASN A 33 -11.27 -3.07 -8.50
CA ASN A 33 -12.52 -3.83 -8.63
C ASN A 33 -12.42 -5.01 -9.61
N GLY A 34 -11.26 -5.68 -9.66
CA GLY A 34 -11.00 -6.82 -10.53
C GLY A 34 -10.40 -6.45 -11.90
N GLU A 35 -10.43 -5.18 -12.29
CA GLU A 35 -9.91 -4.72 -13.58
C GLU A 35 -8.39 -4.86 -13.70
N SER A 36 -7.67 -4.87 -12.58
CA SER A 36 -6.20 -4.98 -12.60
C SER A 36 -5.72 -6.28 -13.25
N GLU A 37 -6.35 -7.41 -12.94
CA GLU A 37 -5.99 -8.72 -13.50
C GLU A 37 -6.25 -8.77 -15.01
N VAL A 38 -7.35 -8.17 -15.47
CA VAL A 38 -7.68 -8.08 -16.89
C VAL A 38 -6.62 -7.28 -17.66
N VAL A 39 -6.22 -6.12 -17.14
CA VAL A 39 -5.20 -5.27 -17.78
C VAL A 39 -3.83 -5.95 -17.78
N VAL A 40 -3.45 -6.61 -16.69
CA VAL A 40 -2.21 -7.40 -16.61
C VAL A 40 -2.22 -8.55 -17.62
N GLY A 41 -3.31 -9.30 -17.72
CA GLY A 41 -3.46 -10.39 -18.70
C GLY A 41 -3.28 -9.90 -20.14
N LYS A 42 -3.85 -8.73 -20.48
CA LYS A 42 -3.63 -8.08 -21.78
C LYS A 42 -2.17 -7.64 -21.99
N ALA A 43 -1.55 -7.05 -20.97
CA ALA A 43 -0.16 -6.58 -21.06
C ALA A 43 0.83 -7.73 -21.32
N LEU A 44 0.55 -8.92 -20.79
CA LEU A 44 1.42 -10.10 -20.87
C LEU A 44 1.25 -10.93 -22.16
N LYS A 45 0.36 -10.53 -23.09
CA LYS A 45 0.28 -11.12 -24.43
C LYS A 45 1.56 -10.89 -25.25
N ASP A 46 1.63 -11.49 -26.44
CA ASP A 46 2.72 -11.28 -27.40
C ASP A 46 4.11 -11.67 -26.87
N GLY A 47 4.17 -12.73 -26.06
CA GLY A 47 5.41 -13.28 -25.50
C GLY A 47 5.89 -12.64 -24.20
N TYR A 48 5.20 -11.61 -23.68
CA TYR A 48 5.58 -10.98 -22.41
C TYR A 48 5.36 -11.88 -21.20
N ARG A 49 4.39 -12.81 -21.25
CA ARG A 49 4.11 -13.77 -20.17
C ARG A 49 5.33 -14.61 -19.79
N GLU A 50 6.15 -15.00 -20.77
CA GLU A 50 7.34 -15.84 -20.57
C GLU A 50 8.51 -15.06 -19.95
N LYS A 51 8.43 -13.73 -19.91
CA LYS A 51 9.49 -12.86 -19.38
C LYS A 51 9.35 -12.58 -17.88
N VAL A 52 8.23 -12.98 -17.25
CA VAL A 52 7.90 -12.56 -15.88
C VAL A 52 7.41 -13.71 -15.01
N HIS A 53 7.66 -13.57 -13.71
CA HIS A 53 6.93 -14.23 -12.64
C HIS A 53 5.65 -13.44 -12.34
N LEU A 54 4.51 -14.04 -12.66
CA LEU A 54 3.19 -13.44 -12.44
C LEU A 54 2.64 -13.82 -11.08
N THR A 55 2.27 -12.83 -10.27
CA THR A 55 1.71 -13.02 -8.93
C THR A 55 0.29 -12.48 -8.85
N THR A 56 -0.62 -13.28 -8.30
CA THR A 56 -1.93 -12.79 -7.84
C THR A 56 -2.26 -13.36 -6.45
N LYS A 57 -3.39 -12.95 -5.87
CA LYS A 57 -3.71 -13.21 -4.45
C LYS A 57 -5.14 -13.68 -4.26
N SER A 58 -5.31 -14.73 -3.45
CA SER A 58 -6.60 -15.28 -3.06
C SER A 58 -7.31 -14.37 -2.05
N PRO A 59 -8.57 -13.96 -2.29
CA PRO A 59 -9.30 -13.07 -1.39
C PRO A 59 -9.87 -13.84 -0.19
N VAL A 60 -9.02 -14.21 0.78
CA VAL A 60 -9.37 -15.07 1.93
C VAL A 60 -10.62 -14.59 2.71
N TRP A 61 -10.84 -13.28 2.78
CA TRP A 61 -12.03 -12.72 3.43
C TRP A 61 -13.34 -13.07 2.71
N MET A 62 -13.32 -13.32 1.39
CA MET A 62 -14.48 -13.68 0.57
C MET A 62 -14.80 -15.18 0.58
N ILE A 63 -13.82 -16.04 0.89
CA ILE A 63 -14.00 -17.50 0.96
C ILE A 63 -14.91 -17.84 2.14
N LYS A 64 -16.10 -18.41 1.91
CA LYS A 64 -17.04 -18.82 2.97
C LYS A 64 -16.99 -20.32 3.24
N LYS A 65 -16.65 -21.09 2.20
CA LYS A 65 -16.45 -22.54 2.25
C LYS A 65 -15.21 -22.90 1.43
N ARG A 66 -14.69 -24.11 1.66
CA ARG A 66 -13.44 -24.59 1.08
C ARG A 66 -13.43 -24.55 -0.46
N GLU A 67 -14.57 -24.82 -1.09
CA GLU A 67 -14.71 -24.88 -2.55
C GLU A 67 -14.64 -23.50 -3.21
N ASP A 68 -14.93 -22.42 -2.49
CA ASP A 68 -14.86 -21.06 -3.04
C ASP A 68 -13.42 -20.71 -3.47
N PHE A 69 -12.42 -21.37 -2.90
CA PHE A 69 -11.02 -21.23 -3.34
C PHE A 69 -10.85 -21.52 -4.83
N ASP A 70 -11.41 -22.63 -5.32
CA ASP A 70 -11.27 -23.01 -6.73
C ASP A 70 -11.98 -22.00 -7.62
N THR A 71 -13.17 -21.55 -7.21
CA THR A 71 -13.94 -20.53 -7.94
C THR A 71 -13.14 -19.25 -8.11
N PHE A 72 -12.51 -18.74 -7.04
CA PHE A 72 -11.70 -17.54 -7.14
C PHE A 72 -10.45 -17.75 -8.00
N LEU A 73 -9.74 -18.88 -7.86
CA LEU A 73 -8.58 -19.16 -8.68
C LEU A 73 -8.94 -19.24 -10.17
N ASP A 74 -10.03 -19.93 -10.52
CA ASP A 74 -10.50 -20.06 -11.90
C ASP A 74 -10.89 -18.70 -12.51
N GLU A 75 -11.61 -17.86 -11.75
CA GLU A 75 -11.93 -16.48 -12.18
C GLU A 75 -10.66 -15.65 -12.43
N GLN A 76 -9.64 -15.78 -11.57
CA GLN A 76 -8.38 -15.04 -11.73
C GLN A 76 -7.61 -15.52 -12.96
N ILE A 77 -7.59 -16.82 -13.22
CA ILE A 77 -6.99 -17.41 -14.43
C ILE A 77 -7.72 -16.91 -15.68
N GLU A 78 -9.05 -16.83 -15.66
CA GLU A 78 -9.84 -16.28 -16.76
C GLU A 78 -9.50 -14.80 -17.03
N ARG A 79 -9.48 -13.98 -15.97
CA ARG A 79 -9.13 -12.54 -16.09
C ARG A 79 -7.71 -12.34 -16.59
N LEU A 80 -6.75 -13.09 -16.06
CA LEU A 80 -5.34 -13.04 -16.45
C LEU A 80 -5.09 -13.66 -17.83
N GLN A 81 -6.01 -14.51 -18.31
CA GLN A 81 -5.88 -15.30 -19.54
C GLN A 81 -4.65 -16.23 -19.53
N THR A 82 -4.19 -16.61 -18.33
CA THR A 82 -3.02 -17.46 -18.07
C THR A 82 -3.00 -17.84 -16.59
N THR A 83 -2.19 -18.84 -16.23
CA THR A 83 -1.98 -19.22 -14.83
C THR A 83 -0.94 -18.31 -14.17
N PRO A 84 -1.15 -17.89 -12.90
CA PRO A 84 -0.12 -17.20 -12.14
C PRO A 84 1.00 -18.18 -11.74
N ASP A 85 2.22 -17.68 -11.60
CA ASP A 85 3.34 -18.45 -11.06
C ASP A 85 3.27 -18.51 -9.53
N ILE A 86 2.98 -17.38 -8.89
CA ILE A 86 2.92 -17.24 -7.44
C ILE A 86 1.48 -16.92 -7.05
N TYR A 87 0.95 -17.63 -6.07
CA TYR A 87 -0.36 -17.35 -5.51
C TYR A 87 -0.26 -17.11 -4.01
N LEU A 88 -0.72 -15.94 -3.58
CA LEU A 88 -0.61 -15.51 -2.18
C LEU A 88 -1.97 -15.59 -1.49
N LEU A 89 -2.03 -16.12 -0.28
CA LEU A 89 -3.17 -15.90 0.61
C LEU A 89 -3.15 -14.43 1.08
N HIS A 90 -4.20 -13.67 0.73
CA HIS A 90 -4.14 -12.21 0.80
C HIS A 90 -4.39 -11.66 2.22
N GLY A 91 -3.41 -10.89 2.73
CA GLY A 91 -3.51 -10.05 3.92
C GLY A 91 -3.74 -10.83 5.19
N LEU A 92 -2.97 -11.88 5.45
CA LEU A 92 -3.10 -12.69 6.65
C LEU A 92 -2.92 -11.86 7.91
N ASN A 93 -3.75 -12.24 8.87
CA ASN A 93 -3.79 -11.78 10.25
C ASN A 93 -4.29 -12.97 11.09
N ARG A 94 -4.40 -12.83 12.42
CA ARG A 94 -4.76 -13.94 13.29
C ARG A 94 -6.08 -14.62 12.88
N ASN A 95 -7.10 -13.83 12.55
CA ASN A 95 -8.42 -14.34 12.16
C ASN A 95 -8.39 -15.07 10.81
N ARG A 96 -7.67 -14.53 9.83
CA ARG A 96 -7.54 -15.13 8.49
C ARG A 96 -6.69 -16.40 8.53
N LEU A 97 -5.67 -16.47 9.40
CA LEU A 97 -4.92 -17.70 9.66
C LEU A 97 -5.85 -18.79 10.23
N GLN A 98 -6.70 -18.45 11.19
CA GLN A 98 -7.68 -19.40 11.73
C GLN A 98 -8.62 -19.91 10.63
N LYS A 99 -9.11 -19.02 9.77
CA LYS A 99 -9.96 -19.38 8.64
C LYS A 99 -9.28 -20.33 7.64
N ILE A 100 -7.98 -20.13 7.39
CA ILE A 100 -7.17 -21.05 6.56
C ILE A 100 -7.11 -22.44 7.17
N LYS A 101 -6.91 -22.53 8.49
CA LYS A 101 -6.90 -23.79 9.25
C LYS A 101 -8.27 -24.48 9.15
N ASP A 102 -9.35 -23.77 9.46
CA ASP A 102 -10.70 -24.33 9.55
C ASP A 102 -11.22 -24.84 8.19
N LEU A 103 -10.89 -24.14 7.11
CA LEU A 103 -11.30 -24.52 5.75
C LEU A 103 -10.26 -25.39 5.02
N ASN A 104 -9.14 -25.70 5.68
CA ASN A 104 -8.00 -26.42 5.13
C ASN A 104 -7.54 -25.90 3.76
N LEU A 105 -7.33 -24.58 3.65
CA LEU A 105 -7.00 -23.92 2.39
C LEU A 105 -5.56 -24.22 1.92
N ILE A 106 -4.67 -24.67 2.81
CA ILE A 106 -3.31 -25.10 2.43
C ILE A 106 -3.38 -26.29 1.47
N GLU A 107 -4.19 -27.30 1.77
CA GLU A 107 -4.37 -28.46 0.89
C GLU A 107 -4.91 -28.04 -0.49
N LYS A 108 -5.75 -26.99 -0.55
CA LYS A 108 -6.20 -26.40 -1.83
C LYS A 108 -5.08 -25.73 -2.62
N MET A 109 -4.17 -25.03 -1.95
CA MET A 109 -2.97 -24.46 -2.58
C MET A 109 -2.06 -25.57 -3.12
N GLU A 110 -1.86 -26.64 -2.35
CA GLU A 110 -1.05 -27.80 -2.74
C GLU A 110 -1.68 -28.55 -3.93
N ASP A 111 -3.01 -28.75 -3.92
CA ASP A 111 -3.75 -29.32 -5.05
C ASP A 111 -3.59 -28.48 -6.33
N ALA A 112 -3.69 -27.15 -6.22
CA ALA A 112 -3.51 -26.24 -7.34
C ALA A 112 -2.06 -26.31 -7.89
N LYS A 113 -1.07 -26.40 -7.01
CA LYS A 113 0.35 -26.61 -7.38
C LYS A 113 0.56 -27.95 -8.07
N ALA A 114 -0.04 -29.03 -7.56
CA ALA A 114 0.04 -30.37 -8.16
C ALA A 114 -0.63 -30.44 -9.55
N LYS A 115 -1.71 -29.66 -9.76
CA LYS A 115 -2.38 -29.52 -11.06
C LYS A 115 -1.66 -28.58 -12.04
N GLY A 116 -0.57 -27.93 -11.61
CA GLY A 116 0.18 -26.97 -12.42
C GLY A 116 -0.53 -25.62 -12.63
N LEU A 117 -1.55 -25.31 -11.83
CA LEU A 117 -2.29 -24.04 -11.89
C LEU A 117 -1.51 -22.90 -11.22
N ILE A 118 -0.60 -23.23 -10.31
CA ILE A 118 0.33 -22.32 -9.63
C ILE A 118 1.68 -23.03 -9.48
N LYS A 119 2.77 -22.29 -9.26
CA LYS A 119 4.12 -22.85 -9.01
C LYS A 119 4.57 -22.64 -7.57
N TYR A 120 4.23 -21.51 -6.96
CA TYR A 120 4.69 -21.13 -5.62
C TYR A 120 3.52 -20.68 -4.74
N ILE A 121 3.59 -21.07 -3.46
CA ILE A 121 2.59 -20.83 -2.43
C ILE A 121 3.17 -19.81 -1.45
N GLY A 122 2.47 -18.69 -1.27
CA GLY A 122 2.89 -17.68 -0.31
C GLY A 122 1.72 -17.02 0.41
N PHE A 123 2.03 -15.98 1.16
CA PHE A 123 1.04 -15.13 1.82
C PHE A 123 1.47 -13.67 1.78
N SER A 124 0.51 -12.76 1.92
CA SER A 124 0.78 -11.37 2.31
C SER A 124 0.28 -11.11 3.72
N PHE A 125 0.77 -10.09 4.41
CA PHE A 125 0.59 -9.94 5.85
C PHE A 125 0.16 -8.55 6.30
N HIS A 126 -0.75 -8.47 7.28
CA HIS A 126 -1.26 -7.24 7.90
C HIS A 126 -1.66 -7.41 9.39
N ASP A 127 -0.70 -7.74 10.26
CA ASP A 127 -0.90 -7.84 11.71
C ASP A 127 0.40 -7.55 12.48
N ASN A 128 0.47 -7.82 13.78
CA ASN A 128 1.67 -7.64 14.59
C ASN A 128 2.72 -8.77 14.44
N LEU A 129 3.96 -8.50 14.86
CA LEU A 129 5.09 -9.41 14.74
C LEU A 129 4.87 -10.81 15.37
N GLU A 130 4.14 -10.91 16.47
CA GLU A 130 3.85 -12.21 17.10
C GLU A 130 3.03 -13.09 16.15
N VAL A 131 1.96 -12.53 15.59
CA VAL A 131 1.11 -13.20 14.60
C VAL A 131 1.90 -13.49 13.31
N PHE A 132 2.80 -12.59 12.92
CA PHE A 132 3.67 -12.81 11.77
C PHE A 132 4.50 -14.09 11.92
N LYS A 133 5.17 -14.26 13.06
CA LYS A 133 5.98 -15.46 13.35
C LYS A 133 5.10 -16.72 13.40
N GLU A 134 3.90 -16.64 13.99
CA GLU A 134 2.94 -17.74 13.98
C GLU A 134 2.58 -18.18 12.54
N ILE A 135 2.32 -17.22 11.64
CA ILE A 135 2.01 -17.51 10.24
C ILE A 135 3.22 -18.12 9.53
N VAL A 136 4.42 -17.55 9.70
CA VAL A 136 5.65 -18.05 9.09
C VAL A 136 5.92 -19.51 9.49
N ASP A 137 5.71 -19.86 10.75
CA ASP A 137 5.96 -21.21 11.27
C ASP A 137 4.84 -22.22 11.01
N TYR A 138 3.67 -21.76 10.54
CA TYR A 138 2.52 -22.61 10.30
C TYR A 138 2.67 -23.52 9.07
N PHE A 139 3.41 -23.07 8.05
CA PHE A 139 3.58 -23.80 6.78
C PHE A 139 4.95 -23.51 6.15
N ASN A 140 5.41 -24.42 5.28
CA ASN A 140 6.64 -24.24 4.50
C ASN A 140 6.38 -23.34 3.28
N TRP A 141 6.27 -22.04 3.52
CA TRP A 141 5.99 -21.04 2.48
C TRP A 141 7.14 -20.91 1.47
N ASP A 142 6.82 -20.79 0.19
CA ASP A 142 7.81 -20.46 -0.84
C ASP A 142 8.21 -18.97 -0.74
N CYS A 143 7.25 -18.10 -0.43
CA CYS A 143 7.47 -16.66 -0.29
C CYS A 143 6.48 -15.98 0.67
N CYS A 144 6.82 -14.78 1.14
CA CYS A 144 5.88 -13.91 1.84
C CYS A 144 6.01 -12.45 1.40
N GLN A 145 4.92 -11.71 1.52
CA GLN A 145 4.84 -10.29 1.19
C GLN A 145 4.47 -9.45 2.42
N ILE A 146 5.32 -8.49 2.79
CA ILE A 146 5.09 -7.61 3.95
C ILE A 146 5.22 -6.13 3.56
N GLN A 147 4.58 -5.26 4.33
CA GLN A 147 4.87 -3.83 4.30
C GLN A 147 6.20 -3.56 4.99
N TYR A 148 7.11 -2.84 4.33
CA TYR A 148 8.36 -2.40 4.94
C TYR A 148 8.95 -1.18 4.23
N ASN A 149 9.35 -0.18 5.00
CA ASN A 149 10.01 1.05 4.55
C ASN A 149 10.69 1.73 5.75
N TYR A 150 11.48 2.77 5.52
CA TYR A 150 12.26 3.39 6.60
C TYR A 150 11.42 4.13 7.66
N LEU A 151 10.12 4.40 7.45
CA LEU A 151 9.23 4.92 8.49
C LEU A 151 8.63 3.82 9.36
N ASP A 152 8.44 2.64 8.78
CA ASP A 152 7.64 1.55 9.34
C ASP A 152 8.54 0.38 9.81
N ILE A 153 9.79 0.66 10.22
CA ILE A 153 10.77 -0.39 10.58
C ILE A 153 10.39 -1.17 11.84
N ASP A 154 9.54 -0.61 12.70
CA ASP A 154 9.05 -1.22 13.94
C ASP A 154 7.53 -1.52 13.86
N TYR A 155 6.97 -1.54 12.65
CA TYR A 155 5.54 -1.70 12.41
C TYR A 155 5.22 -3.03 11.72
N GLN A 156 4.13 -3.68 12.16
CA GLN A 156 3.74 -5.03 11.73
C GLN A 156 4.88 -6.04 11.88
N ALA A 157 5.40 -6.59 10.77
CA ALA A 157 6.55 -7.47 10.77
C ALA A 157 7.85 -6.70 11.11
N GLY A 158 8.01 -5.47 10.61
CA GLY A 158 9.18 -4.63 10.84
C GLY A 158 10.51 -5.29 10.42
N THR A 159 11.63 -4.69 10.83
CA THR A 159 12.98 -5.21 10.55
C THR A 159 13.21 -6.57 11.20
N GLU A 160 12.61 -6.83 12.36
CA GLU A 160 12.71 -8.13 13.01
C GLU A 160 12.05 -9.23 12.17
N GLY A 161 10.88 -8.97 11.59
CA GLY A 161 10.20 -9.89 10.68
C GLY A 161 10.96 -10.10 9.37
N VAL A 162 11.56 -9.04 8.80
CA VAL A 162 12.45 -9.14 7.63
C VAL A 162 13.56 -10.17 7.89
N LYS A 163 14.26 -10.05 9.03
CA LYS A 163 15.32 -10.98 9.42
C LYS A 163 14.78 -12.39 9.69
N TYR A 164 13.66 -12.49 10.40
CA TYR A 164 13.05 -13.76 10.76
C TYR A 164 12.71 -14.62 9.54
N VAL A 165 12.16 -14.01 8.49
CA VAL A 165 11.85 -14.71 7.23
C VAL A 165 13.11 -15.05 6.45
N GLY A 166 14.10 -14.15 6.44
CA GLY A 166 15.42 -14.42 5.84
C GLY A 166 16.09 -15.64 6.45
N ASP A 167 16.10 -15.76 7.78
CA ASP A 167 16.66 -16.91 8.51
C ASP A 167 15.93 -18.24 8.20
N LYS A 168 14.67 -18.16 7.76
CA LYS A 168 13.86 -19.32 7.37
C LYS A 168 14.04 -19.71 5.90
N GLY A 169 14.80 -18.93 5.12
CA GLY A 169 15.02 -19.17 3.69
C GLY A 169 13.78 -18.95 2.82
N ILE A 170 12.81 -18.17 3.31
CA ILE A 170 11.58 -17.83 2.58
C ILE A 170 11.84 -16.58 1.74
N ALA A 171 11.44 -16.58 0.46
CA ALA A 171 11.63 -15.40 -0.39
C ALA A 171 10.76 -14.23 0.10
N LEU A 172 11.38 -13.07 0.29
CA LEU A 172 10.72 -11.89 0.87
C LEU A 172 10.40 -10.85 -0.20
N ILE A 173 9.12 -10.52 -0.31
CA ILE A 173 8.59 -9.48 -1.20
C ILE A 173 8.18 -8.28 -0.34
N ILE A 174 8.70 -7.09 -0.65
CA ILE A 174 8.36 -5.87 0.07
C ILE A 174 7.32 -5.06 -0.70
N MET A 175 6.18 -4.80 -0.07
CA MET A 175 5.19 -3.83 -0.53
C MET A 175 5.28 -2.52 0.26
N GLU A 176 4.67 -1.48 -0.30
CA GLU A 176 4.70 -0.11 0.22
C GLU A 176 6.12 0.44 0.56
N PRO A 177 7.17 0.20 -0.27
CA PRO A 177 8.50 0.74 0.01
C PRO A 177 8.53 2.28 0.06
N ILE A 178 7.57 2.93 -0.62
CA ILE A 178 7.41 4.39 -0.68
C ILE A 178 6.17 4.84 0.13
N ARG A 179 5.57 3.94 0.93
CA ARG A 179 4.42 4.23 1.82
C ARG A 179 3.27 4.98 1.14
N GLY A 180 2.78 4.44 0.02
CA GLY A 180 1.70 5.02 -0.79
C GLY A 180 2.03 6.40 -1.39
N GLY A 181 3.32 6.67 -1.66
CA GLY A 181 3.81 7.92 -2.22
C GLY A 181 4.15 8.99 -1.18
N LYS A 182 3.95 8.72 0.12
CA LYS A 182 4.34 9.65 1.19
C LYS A 182 5.86 9.89 1.24
N LEU A 183 6.65 8.92 0.81
CA LEU A 183 8.11 9.03 0.70
C LEU A 183 8.57 9.54 -0.67
N ALA A 184 7.68 10.06 -1.50
CA ALA A 184 7.98 10.63 -2.81
C ALA A 184 7.08 11.84 -3.10
N ILE A 185 7.08 12.81 -2.18
CA ILE A 185 6.26 14.01 -2.33
C ILE A 185 6.78 14.91 -3.46
N PRO A 186 5.92 15.61 -4.21
CA PRO A 186 6.38 16.55 -5.24
C PRO A 186 7.19 17.72 -4.65
N GLU A 187 8.14 18.27 -5.41
CA GLU A 187 9.00 19.40 -4.98
C GLU A 187 8.21 20.61 -4.44
N ARG A 188 7.10 20.96 -5.11
CA ARG A 188 6.19 22.03 -4.65
C ARG A 188 5.57 21.81 -3.27
N VAL A 189 5.55 20.56 -2.80
CA VAL A 189 5.12 20.16 -1.45
C VAL A 189 6.32 20.14 -0.51
N LEU A 190 7.50 19.74 -0.99
CA LEU A 190 8.75 19.73 -0.23
C LEU A 190 9.14 21.12 0.29
N ASP A 191 8.86 22.19 -0.46
CA ASP A 191 9.05 23.58 0.01
C ASP A 191 8.26 23.92 1.29
N ARG A 192 7.20 23.16 1.58
CA ARG A 192 6.38 23.29 2.78
C ARG A 192 6.80 22.32 3.87
N LYS A 193 7.89 21.58 3.65
CA LYS A 193 8.42 20.60 4.60
C LYS A 193 9.92 20.82 4.84
N PRO A 194 10.32 21.94 5.49
CA PRO A 194 11.70 22.40 5.55
C PRO A 194 12.65 21.37 6.16
N GLU A 195 12.23 20.61 7.17
CA GLU A 195 13.09 19.60 7.80
C GLU A 195 13.45 18.45 6.85
N ILE A 196 12.51 18.04 5.98
CA ILE A 196 12.80 17.03 4.96
C ILE A 196 13.75 17.62 3.92
N LYS A 197 13.48 18.86 3.49
CA LYS A 197 14.30 19.55 2.50
C LYS A 197 15.74 19.78 2.98
N GLU A 198 15.90 20.15 4.25
CA GLU A 198 17.21 20.35 4.90
C GLU A 198 18.02 19.05 4.88
N VAL A 199 17.43 17.93 5.30
CA VAL A 199 18.12 16.63 5.28
C VAL A 199 18.55 16.22 3.86
N LEU A 200 17.69 16.42 2.85
CA LEU A 200 18.05 16.15 1.44
C LEU A 200 19.18 17.06 0.93
N ASN A 201 19.20 18.32 1.36
CA ASN A 201 20.24 19.28 1.01
C ASN A 201 21.58 18.94 1.69
N GLU A 202 21.55 18.45 2.92
CA GLU A 202 22.74 18.01 3.66
C GLU A 202 23.29 16.65 3.20
N ALA A 203 22.48 15.82 2.55
CA ALA A 203 22.89 14.50 2.11
C ALA A 203 24.11 14.57 1.18
N GLU A 204 25.16 13.80 1.49
CA GLU A 204 26.40 13.75 0.70
C GLU A 204 26.14 13.22 -0.72
N VAL A 205 25.35 12.13 -0.81
CA VAL A 205 24.86 11.58 -2.07
C VAL A 205 23.53 12.22 -2.40
N LYS A 206 23.40 12.75 -3.62
CA LYS A 206 22.12 13.28 -4.12
C LYS A 206 21.31 12.15 -4.74
N ARG A 207 20.19 11.86 -4.10
CA ARG A 207 19.18 10.88 -4.55
C ARG A 207 17.82 11.56 -4.58
N SER A 208 16.94 11.11 -5.45
CA SER A 208 15.52 11.48 -5.34
C SER A 208 14.91 10.83 -4.09
N MET A 209 13.81 11.39 -3.59
CA MET A 209 13.08 10.80 -2.46
C MET A 209 12.62 9.35 -2.70
N PRO A 210 12.06 8.98 -3.87
CA PRO A 210 11.76 7.58 -4.15
C PRO A 210 13.02 6.70 -4.18
N ASP A 211 14.15 7.19 -4.72
CA ASP A 211 15.41 6.43 -4.72
C ASP A 211 15.90 6.14 -3.28
N TRP A 212 15.86 7.12 -2.37
CA TRP A 212 16.17 6.89 -0.95
C TRP A 212 15.32 5.77 -0.33
N ALA A 213 14.02 5.76 -0.64
CA ALA A 213 13.08 4.78 -0.09
C ALA A 213 13.30 3.38 -0.67
N LEU A 214 13.52 3.27 -1.98
CA LEU A 214 13.74 2.00 -2.65
C LEU A 214 15.11 1.39 -2.29
N GLN A 215 16.17 2.20 -2.29
CA GLN A 215 17.53 1.75 -1.94
C GLN A 215 17.64 1.32 -0.49
N PHE A 216 16.91 1.97 0.43
CA PHE A 216 16.80 1.50 1.81
C PHE A 216 16.31 0.05 1.88
N VAL A 217 15.28 -0.29 1.09
CA VAL A 217 14.72 -1.64 1.10
C VAL A 217 15.66 -2.63 0.41
N TRP A 218 16.21 -2.29 -0.76
CA TRP A 218 17.16 -3.15 -1.47
C TRP A 218 18.48 -3.38 -0.73
N ASN A 219 18.83 -2.51 0.21
CA ASN A 219 20.02 -2.67 1.05
C ASN A 219 19.95 -3.93 1.95
N HIS A 220 18.76 -4.48 2.20
CA HIS A 220 18.58 -5.67 3.04
C HIS A 220 18.86 -6.97 2.28
N PRO A 221 19.85 -7.79 2.70
CA PRO A 221 20.14 -9.08 2.06
C PRO A 221 18.98 -10.07 2.05
N GLU A 222 18.05 -9.95 2.99
CA GLU A 222 16.88 -10.82 3.11
C GLU A 222 15.82 -10.51 2.05
N VAL A 223 15.83 -9.32 1.45
CA VAL A 223 14.81 -8.87 0.50
C VAL A 223 15.08 -9.45 -0.89
N SER A 224 14.11 -10.21 -1.41
CA SER A 224 14.19 -10.80 -2.76
C SER A 224 13.56 -9.91 -3.83
N VAL A 225 12.44 -9.24 -3.52
CA VAL A 225 11.68 -8.41 -4.47
C VAL A 225 11.18 -7.14 -3.77
N VAL A 226 11.22 -6.01 -4.47
CA VAL A 226 10.62 -4.74 -4.02
C VAL A 226 9.55 -4.31 -4.99
N LEU A 227 8.32 -4.16 -4.52
CA LEU A 227 7.19 -3.72 -5.34
C LEU A 227 7.15 -2.20 -5.45
N SER A 228 7.31 -1.70 -6.66
CA SER A 228 7.21 -0.27 -6.98
C SER A 228 5.89 0.04 -7.69
N GLY A 229 4.89 0.55 -6.95
CA GLY A 229 3.65 1.06 -7.54
C GLY A 229 3.86 2.42 -8.21
N MET A 230 3.51 2.54 -9.50
CA MET A 230 3.80 3.72 -10.32
C MET A 230 2.55 4.15 -11.10
N SER A 231 2.26 5.45 -11.10
CA SER A 231 1.07 6.05 -11.73
C SER A 231 1.35 6.79 -13.04
N THR A 232 2.63 6.98 -13.40
CA THR A 232 3.02 7.64 -14.66
C THR A 232 4.23 6.94 -15.28
N MET A 233 4.37 7.02 -16.60
CA MET A 233 5.55 6.50 -17.30
C MET A 233 6.87 7.09 -16.78
N GLN A 234 6.89 8.36 -16.38
CA GLN A 234 8.09 8.98 -15.83
C GLN A 234 8.56 8.28 -14.55
N GLN A 235 7.64 7.85 -13.69
CA GLN A 235 7.96 7.07 -12.49
C GLN A 235 8.50 5.68 -12.86
N VAL A 236 7.98 5.06 -13.92
CA VAL A 236 8.51 3.78 -14.43
C VAL A 236 9.95 3.93 -14.88
N ILE A 237 10.25 4.95 -15.67
CA ILE A 237 11.60 5.23 -16.15
C ILE A 237 12.55 5.48 -14.97
N GLU A 238 12.17 6.34 -14.02
CA GLU A 238 12.99 6.66 -12.85
C GLU A 238 13.25 5.44 -11.97
N ASN A 239 12.21 4.66 -11.64
CA ASN A 239 12.34 3.56 -10.69
C ASN A 239 13.05 2.34 -11.30
N VAL A 240 12.90 2.11 -12.60
CA VAL A 240 13.70 1.10 -13.33
C VAL A 240 15.18 1.50 -13.33
N GLU A 241 15.50 2.78 -13.53
CA GLU A 241 16.89 3.25 -13.47
C GLU A 241 17.48 3.16 -12.06
N SER A 242 16.68 3.49 -11.03
CA SER A 242 17.05 3.26 -9.63
C SER A 242 17.34 1.78 -9.34
N ALA A 243 16.50 0.86 -9.84
CA ALA A 243 16.66 -0.57 -9.65
C ALA A 243 17.96 -1.13 -10.25
N LYS A 244 18.47 -0.57 -11.35
CA LYS A 244 19.77 -0.98 -11.93
C LYS A 244 20.95 -0.73 -10.98
N ASN A 245 20.80 0.21 -10.06
CA ASN A 245 21.81 0.57 -9.06
C ASN A 245 21.52 -0.08 -7.69
N SER A 246 20.56 -1.01 -7.62
CA SER A 246 20.22 -1.71 -6.38
C SER A 246 21.22 -2.81 -6.07
N GLU A 247 21.68 -2.85 -4.81
CA GLU A 247 22.58 -3.90 -4.32
C GLU A 247 22.41 -4.04 -2.79
N MET A 248 22.53 -5.27 -2.28
CA MET A 248 22.49 -5.54 -0.84
C MET A 248 23.71 -4.93 -0.13
N ASN A 249 23.52 -4.40 1.07
CA ASN A 249 24.57 -3.71 1.85
C ASN A 249 25.28 -2.56 1.10
N SER A 250 24.64 -1.96 0.10
CA SER A 250 25.22 -0.89 -0.72
C SER A 250 25.20 0.49 -0.05
N LEU A 251 24.34 0.70 0.95
CA LEU A 251 24.24 1.98 1.64
C LEU A 251 25.35 2.15 2.67
N THR A 252 26.02 3.29 2.62
CA THR A 252 27.07 3.65 3.59
C THR A 252 26.47 4.02 4.95
N LYS A 253 27.33 4.13 5.98
CA LYS A 253 26.90 4.65 7.29
C LYS A 253 26.31 6.07 7.21
N ASN A 254 26.80 6.90 6.29
CA ASN A 254 26.28 8.26 6.08
C ASN A 254 24.92 8.24 5.38
N ASP A 255 24.72 7.34 4.43
CA ASP A 255 23.41 7.10 3.80
C ASP A 255 22.38 6.67 4.84
N LEU A 256 22.71 5.68 5.68
CA LEU A 256 21.83 5.20 6.75
C LEU A 256 21.53 6.30 7.78
N LYS A 257 22.51 7.16 8.10
CA LYS A 257 22.29 8.33 8.96
C LYS A 257 21.35 9.34 8.30
N THR A 258 21.48 9.57 7.00
CA THR A 258 20.58 10.45 6.23
C THR A 258 19.16 9.89 6.24
N ILE A 259 18.98 8.59 6.02
CA ILE A 259 17.68 7.92 6.10
C ILE A 259 17.08 8.03 7.51
N SER A 260 17.88 7.86 8.57
CA SER A 260 17.42 8.08 9.95
C SER A 260 16.93 9.52 10.17
N LYS A 261 17.67 10.52 9.69
CA LYS A 261 17.24 11.93 9.75
C LYS A 261 15.96 12.16 8.94
N LEU A 262 15.82 11.54 7.75
CA LEU A 262 14.60 11.61 6.95
C LEU A 262 13.42 11.01 7.73
N ARG A 263 13.60 9.83 8.35
CA ARG A 263 12.58 9.20 9.20
C ARG A 263 12.09 10.15 10.29
N GLU A 264 13.01 10.76 11.03
CA GLU A 264 12.70 11.75 12.06
C GLU A 264 11.97 12.97 11.47
N ALA A 265 12.45 13.53 10.36
CA ALA A 265 11.83 14.68 9.71
C ALA A 265 10.39 14.37 9.26
N TYR A 266 10.15 13.22 8.62
CA TYR A 266 8.83 12.79 8.18
C TYR A 266 7.86 12.54 9.35
N SER A 267 8.35 12.01 10.48
CA SER A 267 7.51 11.70 11.64
C SER A 267 6.77 12.93 12.19
N LYS A 268 7.37 14.13 12.06
CA LYS A 268 6.75 15.41 12.46
C LYS A 268 5.45 15.73 11.71
N TYR A 269 5.23 15.13 10.54
CA TYR A 269 4.09 15.40 9.66
C TYR A 269 3.00 14.33 9.72
N ILE A 270 3.16 13.31 10.57
CA ILE A 270 2.31 12.11 10.56
C ILE A 270 1.74 11.92 11.95
N LEU A 271 0.56 12.48 12.19
CA LEU A 271 -0.28 12.16 13.35
C LEU A 271 -1.07 10.87 13.08
N ILE A 272 -1.78 10.84 11.95
CA ILE A 272 -2.57 9.71 11.49
C ILE A 272 -1.72 8.89 10.50
N PRO A 273 -1.36 7.63 10.83
CA PRO A 273 -0.43 6.81 10.04
C PRO A 273 -1.05 6.20 8.77
N CYS A 274 -2.02 6.88 8.16
CA CYS A 274 -2.68 6.42 6.93
C CYS A 274 -1.70 6.37 5.75
N THR A 275 -1.61 5.26 5.03
CA THR A 275 -0.74 5.13 3.85
C THR A 275 -1.42 5.55 2.55
N SER A 276 -2.64 6.08 2.60
CA SER A 276 -3.46 6.44 1.43
C SER A 276 -3.72 5.29 0.46
N CYS A 277 -3.61 4.04 0.92
CA CYS A 277 -3.81 2.80 0.15
C CYS A 277 -5.20 2.68 -0.51
N GLY A 278 -6.22 3.33 0.04
CA GLY A 278 -7.56 3.38 -0.56
C GLY A 278 -8.45 2.16 -0.31
N TYR A 279 -8.03 1.16 0.48
CA TYR A 279 -8.89 0.00 0.82
C TYR A 279 -10.21 0.40 1.52
N CYS A 280 -10.21 1.51 2.24
CA CYS A 280 -11.39 2.03 2.94
C CYS A 280 -12.35 2.83 2.03
N ILE A 281 -12.08 2.94 0.73
CA ILE A 281 -12.95 3.64 -0.23
C ILE A 281 -13.44 2.71 -1.37
N PRO A 282 -14.64 2.95 -1.94
CA PRO A 282 -15.59 3.99 -1.56
C PRO A 282 -16.19 3.76 -0.16
N CYS A 283 -16.26 4.82 0.64
CA CYS A 283 -17.04 4.81 1.88
C CYS A 283 -18.53 4.79 1.49
N PRO A 284 -19.37 3.94 2.12
CA PRO A 284 -20.81 3.89 1.81
C PRO A 284 -21.53 5.23 2.02
N ASN A 285 -21.00 6.07 2.92
CA ASN A 285 -21.53 7.41 3.20
C ASN A 285 -20.75 8.53 2.48
N GLY A 286 -19.94 8.19 1.47
CA GLY A 286 -19.27 9.20 0.64
C GLY A 286 -18.05 9.89 1.25
N VAL A 287 -17.66 9.59 2.49
CA VAL A 287 -16.47 10.17 3.14
C VAL A 287 -15.20 9.85 2.35
N ALA A 288 -14.42 10.87 2.01
CA ALA A 288 -13.10 10.73 1.41
C ALA A 288 -12.03 10.51 2.49
N ILE A 289 -12.07 9.35 3.16
CA ILE A 289 -11.28 9.04 4.38
C ILE A 289 -9.79 9.43 4.26
N PRO A 290 -9.02 8.99 3.23
CA PRO A 290 -7.62 9.39 3.11
C PRO A 290 -7.42 10.90 2.89
N GLY A 291 -8.38 11.53 2.20
CA GLY A 291 -8.39 12.98 1.95
C GLY A 291 -8.54 13.76 3.25
N VAL A 292 -9.49 13.37 4.12
CA VAL A 292 -9.69 13.96 5.45
C VAL A 292 -8.43 13.79 6.29
N PHE A 293 -7.85 12.59 6.37
CA PHE A 293 -6.64 12.34 7.16
C PHE A 293 -5.44 13.16 6.70
N ARG A 294 -5.29 13.38 5.40
CA ARG A 294 -4.25 14.27 4.87
C ARG A 294 -4.43 15.70 5.38
N ILE A 295 -5.66 16.21 5.37
CA ILE A 295 -5.97 17.57 5.86
C ILE A 295 -5.71 17.67 7.38
N VAL A 296 -6.10 16.65 8.16
CA VAL A 296 -5.83 16.62 9.61
C VAL A 296 -4.32 16.59 9.90
N ASN A 297 -3.55 15.74 9.20
CA ASN A 297 -2.10 15.70 9.34
C ASN A 297 -1.41 17.01 8.97
N ASP A 298 -1.87 17.67 7.91
CA ASP A 298 -1.37 18.99 7.53
C ASP A 298 -1.69 20.02 8.64
N LEU A 299 -2.90 20.00 9.22
CA LEU A 299 -3.26 20.89 10.32
C LEU A 299 -2.40 20.63 11.55
N TYR A 300 -2.23 19.37 11.95
CA TYR A 300 -1.39 18.94 13.07
C TYR A 300 0.01 19.54 12.99
N TYR A 301 0.66 19.41 11.83
CA TYR A 301 2.01 19.93 11.65
C TYR A 301 2.10 21.47 11.75
N TRP A 302 1.17 22.19 11.10
CA TRP A 302 1.24 23.65 11.06
C TRP A 302 0.66 24.34 12.30
N GLY A 303 -0.05 23.60 13.16
CA GLY A 303 -0.78 24.18 14.27
C GLY A 303 -1.90 25.13 13.81
N ASP A 304 -2.44 25.88 14.76
CA ASP A 304 -3.49 26.87 14.47
C ASP A 304 -3.03 27.99 13.52
N ARG A 305 -1.71 28.22 13.41
CA ARG A 305 -1.14 29.15 12.41
C ARG A 305 -1.43 28.71 10.97
N GLY A 306 -1.54 27.41 10.71
CA GLY A 306 -1.91 26.86 9.40
C GLY A 306 -3.40 26.83 9.12
N ARG A 307 -4.25 26.98 10.16
CA ARG A 307 -5.70 26.77 10.09
C ARG A 307 -6.38 27.55 8.96
N PRO A 308 -6.15 28.87 8.75
CA PRO A 308 -6.84 29.61 7.69
C PRO A 308 -6.62 29.03 6.30
N ARG A 309 -5.41 28.52 6.03
CA ARG A 309 -5.04 27.92 4.75
C ARG A 309 -5.58 26.50 4.61
N ILE A 310 -5.57 25.73 5.68
CA ILE A 310 -5.90 24.30 5.65
C ILE A 310 -7.41 24.08 5.67
N ALA A 311 -8.13 24.90 6.45
CA ALA A 311 -9.59 24.91 6.49
C ALA A 311 -10.21 25.18 5.11
N PHE A 312 -9.52 25.92 4.23
CA PHE A 312 -9.95 26.11 2.83
C PHE A 312 -10.07 24.78 2.05
N PHE A 313 -9.15 23.82 2.27
CA PHE A 313 -9.25 22.53 1.59
C PHE A 313 -10.41 21.71 2.14
N TYR A 314 -10.64 21.76 3.45
CA TYR A 314 -11.76 21.07 4.09
C TYR A 314 -13.11 21.68 3.69
N SER A 315 -13.22 23.01 3.62
CA SER A 315 -14.46 23.71 3.28
C SER A 315 -14.96 23.45 1.86
N ARG A 316 -14.10 22.93 0.96
CA ARG A 316 -14.47 22.52 -0.40
C ARG A 316 -15.08 21.13 -0.49
N MET A 317 -15.00 20.34 0.58
CA MET A 317 -15.58 19.01 0.67
C MET A 317 -17.10 19.11 0.89
N ALA A 318 -17.86 18.13 0.42
CA ALA A 318 -19.29 18.07 0.67
C ALA A 318 -19.56 17.68 2.13
N LYS A 319 -20.32 18.52 2.84
CA LYS A 319 -20.59 18.33 4.27
C LYS A 319 -21.90 17.60 4.59
N THR A 320 -22.82 17.56 3.64
CA THR A 320 -24.11 16.86 3.76
C THR A 320 -24.33 15.94 2.59
N GLU A 321 -25.14 14.90 2.79
CA GLU A 321 -25.48 13.95 1.73
C GLU A 321 -26.17 14.65 0.55
N GLU A 322 -27.09 15.58 0.84
CA GLU A 322 -27.75 16.40 -0.18
C GLU A 322 -26.74 17.19 -1.03
N ASN A 323 -25.77 17.85 -0.38
CA ASN A 323 -24.74 18.60 -1.09
C ASN A 323 -23.83 17.68 -1.91
N PHE A 324 -23.48 16.51 -1.37
CA PHE A 324 -22.62 15.54 -2.05
C PHE A 324 -23.28 14.99 -3.30
N GLN A 325 -24.55 14.57 -3.20
CA GLN A 325 -25.31 14.02 -4.33
C GLN A 325 -25.61 15.08 -5.38
N LYS A 326 -25.99 16.29 -4.96
CA LYS A 326 -26.21 17.41 -5.90
C LYS A 326 -24.97 17.72 -6.72
N ARG A 327 -23.83 17.94 -6.07
CA ARG A 327 -22.57 18.27 -6.76
C ARG A 327 -22.11 17.15 -7.68
N LYS A 328 -22.31 15.88 -7.29
CA LYS A 328 -22.08 14.74 -8.18
C LYS A 328 -23.02 14.73 -9.39
N ALA A 329 -24.30 15.02 -9.20
CA ALA A 329 -25.27 15.12 -10.29
C ALA A 329 -24.94 16.26 -11.26
N ASP A 330 -24.39 17.36 -10.74
CA ASP A 330 -23.87 18.49 -11.52
C ASP A 330 -22.54 18.18 -12.25
N GLY A 331 -22.01 16.95 -12.09
CA GLY A 331 -20.77 16.49 -12.73
C GLY A 331 -19.49 16.93 -12.03
N GLU A 332 -19.59 17.50 -10.82
CA GLU A 332 -18.40 17.89 -10.06
C GLU A 332 -17.66 16.69 -9.49
N GLU A 333 -16.32 16.77 -9.53
CA GLU A 333 -15.48 15.91 -8.71
C GLU A 333 -15.41 16.45 -7.28
N VAL A 334 -16.30 15.94 -6.44
CA VAL A 334 -16.38 16.32 -5.03
C VAL A 334 -15.99 15.17 -4.09
N ASP A 335 -15.19 15.50 -3.08
CA ASP A 335 -14.86 14.62 -1.95
C ASP A 335 -15.81 14.89 -0.78
N GLY A 336 -16.27 13.83 -0.09
CA GLY A 336 -17.09 13.95 1.12
C GLY A 336 -16.27 14.22 2.38
N ALA A 337 -16.73 15.15 3.22
CA ALA A 337 -16.09 15.55 4.47
C ALA A 337 -16.31 14.52 5.59
N ALA A 338 -15.66 14.72 6.74
CA ALA A 338 -15.81 13.87 7.92
C ALA A 338 -17.22 13.94 8.52
N THR A 339 -17.97 15.00 8.25
CA THR A 339 -19.36 15.18 8.70
C THR A 339 -20.33 14.17 8.10
N LEU A 340 -19.94 13.49 7.00
CA LEU A 340 -20.73 12.39 6.43
C LEU A 340 -20.50 11.06 7.15
N CYS A 341 -19.52 10.97 8.06
CA CYS A 341 -19.26 9.74 8.80
C CYS A 341 -20.36 9.50 9.86
N ILE A 342 -21.09 8.40 9.71
CA ILE A 342 -22.12 7.96 10.67
C ILE A 342 -21.62 6.90 11.65
N GLN A 343 -20.29 6.74 11.79
CA GLN A 343 -19.68 5.76 12.71
C GLN A 343 -20.06 4.29 12.42
N CYS A 344 -20.29 3.91 11.15
CA CYS A 344 -20.75 2.55 10.81
C CYS A 344 -19.71 1.42 10.96
N GLY A 345 -18.42 1.74 11.13
CA GLY A 345 -17.36 0.76 11.36
C GLY A 345 -16.86 -0.05 10.14
N GLU A 346 -17.53 -0.01 8.98
CA GLU A 346 -17.16 -0.82 7.79
C GLU A 346 -15.72 -0.63 7.29
N CYS A 347 -15.10 0.50 7.61
CA CYS A 347 -13.75 0.82 7.21
C CYS A 347 -12.67 0.16 8.07
N LEU A 348 -13.01 -0.26 9.30
CA LEU A 348 -12.07 -0.85 10.26
C LEU A 348 -11.49 -2.16 9.73
N ASP A 349 -12.36 -3.07 9.28
CA ASP A 349 -11.96 -4.37 8.71
C ASP A 349 -11.17 -4.25 7.39
N LYS A 350 -11.29 -3.10 6.72
CA LYS A 350 -10.62 -2.81 5.45
C LYS A 350 -9.28 -2.10 5.64
N CYS A 351 -9.01 -1.50 6.80
CA CYS A 351 -7.82 -0.69 7.01
C CYS A 351 -6.60 -1.57 7.33
N PRO A 352 -5.61 -1.70 6.42
CA PRO A 352 -4.40 -2.49 6.73
C PRO A 352 -3.54 -1.84 7.82
N GLN A 353 -3.77 -0.55 8.09
CA GLN A 353 -3.05 0.21 9.11
C GLN A 353 -3.71 0.13 10.50
N GLN A 354 -4.82 -0.62 10.64
CA GLN A 354 -5.58 -0.77 11.88
C GLN A 354 -5.94 0.58 12.55
N ILE A 355 -6.18 1.61 11.72
CA ILE A 355 -6.53 2.95 12.20
C ILE A 355 -7.99 2.92 12.67
N ASP A 356 -8.25 3.48 13.85
CA ASP A 356 -9.60 3.79 14.31
C ASP A 356 -10.16 4.98 13.52
N ILE A 357 -10.56 4.67 12.28
CA ILE A 357 -11.02 5.67 11.33
C ILE A 357 -12.21 6.47 11.86
N PRO A 358 -13.26 5.85 12.42
CA PRO A 358 -14.41 6.56 12.95
C PRO A 358 -14.04 7.60 14.04
N THR A 359 -13.16 7.25 14.99
CA THR A 359 -12.65 8.20 16.00
C THR A 359 -11.92 9.38 15.35
N PHE A 360 -11.05 9.15 14.37
CA PHE A 360 -10.38 10.25 13.68
C PHE A 360 -11.32 11.11 12.81
N MET A 361 -12.48 10.60 12.38
CA MET A 361 -13.52 11.42 11.75
C MET A 361 -14.17 12.37 12.76
N GLU A 362 -14.39 11.94 13.99
CA GLU A 362 -14.88 12.81 15.07
C GLU A 362 -13.87 13.90 15.40
N HIS A 363 -12.58 13.54 15.48
CA HIS A 363 -11.50 14.51 15.66
C HIS A 363 -11.48 15.53 14.51
N ALA A 364 -11.64 15.10 13.26
CA ALA A 364 -11.72 16.01 12.13
C ALA A 364 -12.92 16.98 12.25
N ASN A 365 -14.10 16.49 12.65
CA ASN A 365 -15.27 17.36 12.91
C ASN A 365 -15.00 18.35 14.04
N SER A 366 -14.40 17.91 15.14
CA SER A 366 -13.99 18.80 16.25
C SER A 366 -13.05 19.93 15.79
N LEU A 367 -12.10 19.62 14.91
CA LEU A 367 -11.15 20.61 14.40
C LEU A 367 -11.80 21.60 13.43
N PHE A 368 -12.60 21.11 12.48
CA PHE A 368 -13.03 21.90 11.31
C PHE A 368 -14.47 22.42 11.38
N GLU A 369 -15.34 21.80 12.17
CA GLU A 369 -16.72 22.25 12.38
C GLU A 369 -16.89 22.92 13.75
N ASP A 370 -16.38 22.31 14.82
CA ASP A 370 -16.52 22.87 16.18
C ASP A 370 -15.47 23.96 16.48
N GLY A 371 -14.42 24.05 15.65
CA GLY A 371 -13.37 25.06 15.78
C GLY A 371 -12.38 24.81 16.92
N LYS A 372 -12.36 23.62 17.52
CA LYS A 372 -11.40 23.26 18.58
C LYS A 372 -9.97 23.28 18.07
N SER A 373 -9.04 23.71 18.91
CA SER A 373 -7.59 23.66 18.67
C SER A 373 -7.07 22.23 18.61
N ILE A 374 -5.85 22.07 18.10
CA ILE A 374 -5.21 20.74 17.97
C ILE A 374 -4.94 20.15 19.36
N SER A 375 -4.47 20.96 20.30
CA SER A 375 -4.23 20.55 21.68
C SER A 375 -5.50 20.13 22.39
N GLU A 376 -6.63 20.78 22.11
CA GLU A 376 -7.93 20.38 22.67
C GLU A 376 -8.41 19.02 22.16
N VAL A 377 -7.91 18.53 21.01
CA VAL A 377 -8.36 17.28 20.39
C VAL A 377 -7.39 16.13 20.61
N PHE A 378 -6.08 16.37 20.60
CA PHE A 378 -5.06 15.31 20.60
C PHE A 378 -4.12 15.29 21.81
N ASP A 379 -4.11 16.32 22.65
CA ASP A 379 -3.27 16.36 23.86
C ASP A 379 -4.05 15.96 25.14
N GLN A 380 -5.23 15.32 24.98
CA GLN A 380 -6.07 14.84 26.09
C GLN A 380 -5.71 13.44 26.57
#